data_AF-A0A437PRU3-F1
#
_entry.id   AF-A0A437PRU3-F1
#
_cell.length_a   1.000
_cell.length_b   1.000
_cell.length_c   1.000
_cell.angle_alpha   90.00
_cell.angle_beta   90.00
_cell.angle_gamma   90.00
#
_symmetry.space_group_name_H-M   'P 1'
#
loop_
_entity.id
_entity.type
_entity.pdbx_description
1 polymer ?
#
loop_
_entity_poly.entity_id
_entity_poly.type
_entity_poly.pdbx_seq_one_letter_code
_entity_poly.pdbx_strand_id
1 'polypeptide(L)'
;MGLITPEFGLIFWQLIIFGLLFFLLSKFAWKPIVNSLNEREASIDEAIKLAETTRKEMADLKAGNDQLIAEARQERDALIKQAKEAADAMIAQAKNDAQNAANAEIEKARTAFEQEKNAAVASIRKEAAVLSLDLAEKVLKSQLKDKDAQEKLVSEWMKEVSL
;
A
#
# COMPACT_ATOMS: atom_id res chain seq x y z
N MET A 1 12.24 -115.70 1.58
CA MET A 1 11.88 -114.26 1.50
C MET A 1 12.02 -113.62 2.88
N GLY A 2 13.26 -113.35 3.32
CA GLY A 2 13.53 -112.78 4.65
C GLY A 2 14.05 -111.35 4.57
N LEU A 3 13.30 -110.45 3.93
CA LEU A 3 13.75 -109.10 3.58
C LEU A 3 12.77 -107.98 3.98
N ILE A 4 11.82 -108.24 4.88
CA ILE A 4 10.78 -107.26 5.26
C ILE A 4 10.41 -107.28 6.76
N THR A 5 11.31 -107.71 7.63
CA THR A 5 11.22 -107.36 9.05
C THR A 5 12.42 -106.48 9.37
N PRO A 6 12.25 -105.16 9.57
CA PRO A 6 13.36 -104.30 9.95
C PRO A 6 14.00 -104.88 11.22
N GLU A 7 15.32 -105.07 11.20
CA GLU A 7 16.05 -105.47 12.40
C GLU A 7 15.75 -104.46 13.51
N PHE A 8 15.37 -104.94 14.70
CA PHE A 8 15.04 -104.07 15.84
C PHE A 8 16.14 -103.04 16.16
N GLY A 9 17.40 -103.36 15.85
CA GLY A 9 18.53 -102.44 15.96
C GLY A 9 18.46 -101.22 15.03
N LEU A 10 17.95 -101.38 13.80
CA LEU A 10 17.79 -100.28 12.84
C LEU A 10 16.70 -99.30 13.30
N ILE A 11 15.56 -99.82 13.78
CA ILE A 11 14.48 -98.98 14.31
C ILE A 11 14.94 -98.20 15.55
N PHE A 12 15.70 -98.83 16.44
CA PHE A 12 16.25 -98.18 17.63
C PHE A 12 17.18 -97.01 17.28
N TRP A 13 18.16 -97.24 16.39
CA TRP A 13 19.06 -96.18 15.94
C TRP A 13 18.33 -95.09 15.14
N GLN A 14 17.32 -95.43 14.35
CA GLN A 14 16.53 -94.46 13.60
C GLN A 14 15.68 -93.58 14.52
N LEU A 15 15.12 -94.12 15.60
CA LEU A 15 14.44 -93.33 16.63
C LEU A 15 15.39 -92.40 17.38
N ILE A 16 16.60 -92.85 17.70
CA ILE A 16 17.63 -92.01 18.33
C ILE A 16 18.02 -90.86 17.41
N ILE A 17 18.32 -91.15 16.14
CA ILE A 17 18.71 -90.13 15.14
C ILE A 17 17.55 -89.16 14.89
N PHE A 18 16.32 -89.67 14.77
CA PHE A 18 15.13 -88.84 14.61
C PHE A 18 14.87 -87.96 15.83
N GLY A 19 14.98 -88.51 17.04
CA GLY A 19 14.82 -87.75 18.29
C GLY A 19 15.89 -86.67 18.45
N LEU A 20 17.14 -86.98 18.10
CA LEU A 20 18.26 -86.02 18.12
C LEU A 20 18.05 -84.92 17.06
N LEU A 21 17.63 -85.28 15.85
CA LEU A 21 17.29 -84.31 14.80
C LEU A 21 16.10 -83.43 15.20
N PHE A 22 15.05 -84.02 15.79
CA PHE A 22 13.89 -83.29 16.27
C PHE A 22 14.26 -82.32 17.40
N PHE A 23 15.14 -82.72 18.32
CA PHE A 23 15.64 -81.84 19.37
C PHE A 23 16.48 -80.68 18.80
N LEU A 24 17.34 -80.96 17.81
CA LEU A 24 18.10 -79.92 17.12
C LEU A 24 17.19 -78.94 16.38
N LEU A 25 16.22 -79.44 15.60
CA LEU A 25 15.29 -78.60 14.84
C LEU A 25 14.34 -77.81 15.76
N SER A 26 13.79 -78.43 16.80
CA SER A 26 12.91 -77.72 17.75
C SER A 26 13.66 -76.60 18.47
N LYS A 27 14.94 -76.79 18.81
CA LYS A 27 15.75 -75.74 19.44
C LYS A 27 16.24 -74.67 18.46
N PHE A 28 16.64 -75.04 17.24
CA PHE A 28 17.27 -74.12 16.29
C PHE A 28 16.28 -73.47 15.30
N ALA A 29 15.24 -74.16 14.84
CA ALA A 29 14.32 -73.65 13.82
C ALA A 29 13.15 -72.84 14.41
N TRP A 30 12.72 -73.13 15.64
CA TRP A 30 11.57 -72.43 16.23
C TRP A 30 11.84 -70.96 16.50
N LYS A 31 13.03 -70.65 17.03
CA LYS A 31 13.46 -69.28 17.35
C LYS A 31 13.47 -68.34 16.12
N PRO A 32 14.12 -68.67 14.98
CA PRO A 32 14.11 -67.79 13.81
C PRO A 32 12.72 -67.65 13.17
N ILE A 33 11.87 -68.68 13.20
CA ILE A 33 10.50 -68.61 12.65
C ILE A 33 9.65 -67.63 13.45
N VAL A 34 9.65 -67.76 14.78
CA VAL A 34 8.90 -66.84 15.66
C VAL A 34 9.44 -65.41 15.56
N ASN A 35 10.77 -65.25 15.51
CA ASN A 35 11.38 -63.93 15.33
C ASN A 35 10.96 -63.27 14.01
N SER A 36 10.93 -64.01 12.90
CA SER A 36 10.51 -63.46 11.60
C SER A 36 9.03 -63.08 11.58
N LEU A 37 8.17 -63.84 12.27
CA LEU A 37 6.76 -63.49 12.42
C LEU A 37 6.59 -62.22 13.26
N ASN A 38 7.29 -62.11 14.39
CA ASN A 38 7.25 -60.93 15.24
C ASN A 38 7.78 -59.68 14.52
N GLU A 39 8.83 -59.82 13.70
CA GLU A 39 9.37 -58.71 12.88
C GLU A 39 8.38 -58.26 11.81
N ARG A 40 7.65 -59.20 11.19
CA ARG A 40 6.56 -58.88 10.27
C ARG A 40 5.41 -58.18 10.98
N GLU A 41 5.01 -58.67 12.14
CA GLU A 41 3.94 -58.05 12.93
C GLU A 41 4.32 -56.63 13.35
N ALA A 42 5.53 -56.44 13.88
CA ALA A 42 6.04 -55.14 14.28
C ALA A 42 6.13 -54.16 13.11
N SER A 43 6.63 -54.60 11.94
CA SER A 43 6.72 -53.72 10.76
C SER A 43 5.35 -53.35 10.20
N ILE A 44 4.36 -54.24 10.25
CA ILE A 44 2.98 -53.93 9.84
C ILE A 44 2.35 -52.93 10.81
N ASP A 45 2.49 -53.15 12.12
CA ASP A 45 1.95 -52.23 13.13
C ASP A 45 2.61 -50.84 13.03
N GLU A 46 3.93 -50.79 12.82
CA GLU A 46 4.65 -49.53 12.60
C GLU A 46 4.17 -48.83 11.32
N ALA A 47 4.02 -49.56 10.21
CA ALA A 47 3.54 -48.99 8.95
C ALA A 47 2.11 -48.45 9.06
N ILE A 48 1.22 -49.14 9.78
CA ILE A 48 -0.15 -48.68 10.03
C ILE A 48 -0.13 -47.44 10.90
N LYS A 49 0.61 -47.44 12.01
CA LYS A 49 0.74 -46.28 12.89
C LYS A 49 1.29 -45.07 12.15
N LEU A 50 2.34 -45.26 11.34
CA LEU A 50 2.92 -44.20 10.54
C LEU A 50 1.92 -43.66 9.51
N ALA A 51 1.12 -44.53 8.88
CA ALA A 51 0.09 -44.09 7.94
C ALA A 51 -1.02 -43.28 8.64
N GLU A 52 -1.44 -43.70 9.83
CA GLU A 52 -2.43 -42.96 10.63
C GLU A 52 -1.90 -41.60 11.09
N THR A 53 -0.68 -41.54 11.63
CA THR A 53 -0.06 -40.28 12.05
C THR A 53 0.13 -39.34 10.87
N THR A 54 0.68 -39.83 9.75
CA THR A 54 0.85 -39.04 8.53
C THR A 54 -0.48 -38.52 8.02
N ARG A 55 -1.54 -39.34 8.03
CA ARG A 55 -2.88 -38.92 7.60
C ARG A 55 -3.44 -37.81 8.51
N LYS A 56 -3.21 -37.92 9.81
CA LYS A 56 -3.63 -36.89 10.78
C LYS A 56 -2.86 -35.59 10.57
N GLU A 57 -1.53 -35.66 10.47
CA GLU A 57 -0.67 -34.50 10.20
C GLU A 57 -1.04 -33.82 8.88
N MET A 58 -1.34 -34.58 7.83
CA MET A 58 -1.81 -34.04 6.56
C MET A 58 -3.17 -33.35 6.68
N ALA A 59 -4.08 -33.88 7.50
CA ALA A 59 -5.37 -33.24 7.74
C ALA A 59 -5.20 -31.92 8.52
N ASP A 60 -4.35 -31.92 9.56
CA ASP A 60 -4.03 -30.74 10.36
C ASP A 60 -3.32 -29.66 9.52
N LEU A 61 -2.36 -30.06 8.68
CA LEU A 61 -1.66 -29.18 7.75
C LEU A 61 -2.62 -28.58 6.71
N LYS A 62 -3.57 -29.37 6.20
CA LYS A 62 -4.57 -28.86 5.27
C LYS A 62 -5.51 -27.86 5.96
N ALA A 63 -6.00 -28.16 7.16
CA ALA A 63 -6.83 -27.25 7.93
C ALA A 63 -6.09 -25.94 8.24
N GLY A 64 -4.82 -26.01 8.64
CA GLY A 64 -3.97 -24.85 8.87
C GLY A 64 -3.74 -24.01 7.61
N ASN A 65 -3.52 -24.65 6.45
CA ASN A 65 -3.40 -23.93 5.18
C ASN A 65 -4.71 -23.25 4.77
N ASP A 66 -5.84 -23.94 4.91
CA ASP A 66 -7.15 -23.37 4.58
C ASP A 66 -7.46 -22.15 5.47
N GLN A 67 -7.10 -22.23 6.76
CA GLN A 67 -7.20 -21.10 7.69
C GLN A 67 -6.27 -19.94 7.29
N LEU A 68 -4.99 -20.23 6.98
CA LEU A 68 -4.02 -19.22 6.58
C LEU A 68 -4.43 -18.51 5.28
N ILE A 69 -5.00 -19.24 4.32
CA ILE A 69 -5.56 -18.66 3.09
C ILE A 69 -6.78 -17.77 3.41
N ALA A 70 -7.63 -18.17 4.35
CA ALA A 70 -8.78 -17.37 4.75
C ALA A 70 -8.34 -16.06 5.45
N GLU A 71 -7.38 -16.14 6.37
CA GLU A 71 -6.79 -14.99 7.05
C GLU A 71 -6.11 -14.04 6.06
N ALA A 72 -5.28 -14.57 5.15
CA ALA A 72 -4.63 -13.77 4.12
C ALA A 72 -5.63 -13.06 3.19
N ARG A 73 -6.77 -13.70 2.88
CA ARG A 73 -7.86 -13.06 2.10
C ARG A 73 -8.52 -11.93 2.89
N GLN A 74 -8.81 -12.15 4.18
CA GLN A 74 -9.40 -11.11 5.03
C GLN A 74 -8.46 -9.91 5.18
N GLU A 75 -7.17 -10.16 5.42
CA GLU A 75 -6.17 -9.10 5.53
C GLU A 75 -6.01 -8.34 4.22
N ARG A 76 -5.94 -9.04 3.08
CA ARG A 76 -5.92 -8.42 1.75
C ARG A 76 -7.14 -7.52 1.55
N ASP A 77 -8.33 -8.01 1.84
CA ASP A 77 -9.57 -7.25 1.63
C ASP A 77 -9.64 -6.03 2.56
N ALA A 78 -9.16 -6.16 3.80
CA ALA A 78 -9.00 -5.04 4.72
C ALA A 78 -8.00 -3.99 4.19
N LEU A 79 -6.86 -4.43 3.66
CA LEU A 79 -5.83 -3.55 3.09
C LEU A 79 -6.37 -2.81 1.86
N ILE A 80 -7.08 -3.49 0.96
CA ILE A 80 -7.70 -2.86 -0.22
C ILE A 80 -8.75 -1.83 0.23
N LYS A 81 -9.55 -2.14 1.26
CA LYS A 81 -10.53 -1.21 1.80
C LYS A 81 -9.85 0.03 2.38
N GLN A 82 -8.83 -0.14 3.23
CA GLN A 82 -8.06 0.96 3.81
C GLN A 82 -7.39 1.81 2.73
N ALA A 83 -6.83 1.19 1.68
CA ALA A 83 -6.22 1.90 0.57
C ALA A 83 -7.24 2.75 -0.20
N LYS A 84 -8.46 2.25 -0.42
CA LYS A 84 -9.55 3.02 -1.04
C LYS A 84 -9.98 4.19 -0.16
N GLU A 85 -10.20 3.95 1.13
CA GLU A 85 -10.57 5.01 2.08
C GLU A 85 -9.50 6.10 2.17
N ALA A 86 -8.22 5.72 2.19
CA ALA A 86 -7.10 6.66 2.18
C ALA A 86 -7.02 7.44 0.86
N ALA A 87 -7.24 6.78 -0.29
CA ALA A 87 -7.27 7.44 -1.58
C ALA A 87 -8.42 8.45 -1.69
N ASP A 88 -9.63 8.07 -1.27
CA ASP A 88 -10.80 8.95 -1.26
C ASP A 88 -10.59 10.15 -0.33
N ALA A 89 -10.02 9.93 0.86
CA ALA A 89 -9.66 11.00 1.79
C ALA A 89 -8.60 11.94 1.19
N MET A 90 -7.57 11.40 0.52
CA MET A 90 -6.54 12.19 -0.15
C MET A 90 -7.12 13.04 -1.28
N ILE A 91 -8.02 12.48 -2.09
CA ILE A 91 -8.70 13.21 -3.18
C ILE A 91 -9.59 14.32 -2.59
N ALA A 92 -10.34 14.04 -1.53
CA ALA A 92 -11.17 15.03 -0.86
C ALA A 92 -10.33 16.18 -0.28
N GLN A 93 -9.21 15.86 0.37
CA GLN A 93 -8.28 16.84 0.91
C GLN A 93 -7.66 17.68 -0.21
N ALA A 94 -7.14 17.05 -1.27
CA ALA A 94 -6.55 17.75 -2.41
C ALA A 94 -7.57 18.68 -3.09
N LYS A 95 -8.84 18.27 -3.20
CA LYS A 95 -9.90 19.12 -3.74
C LYS A 95 -10.19 20.33 -2.83
N ASN A 96 -10.20 20.13 -1.52
CA ASN A 96 -10.38 21.21 -0.56
C ASN A 96 -9.22 22.22 -0.63
N ASP A 97 -7.99 21.71 -0.63
CA ASP A 97 -6.78 22.54 -0.73
C ASP A 97 -6.73 23.32 -2.05
N ALA A 98 -7.11 22.68 -3.17
CA ALA A 98 -7.23 23.34 -4.46
C ALA A 98 -8.30 24.44 -4.46
N GLN A 99 -9.46 24.20 -3.84
CA GLN A 99 -10.52 25.19 -3.70
C GLN A 99 -10.05 26.39 -2.86
N ASN A 100 -9.35 26.14 -1.76
CA ASN A 100 -8.80 27.19 -0.90
C ASN A 100 -7.73 28.01 -1.60
N ALA A 101 -6.82 27.35 -2.32
CA ALA A 101 -5.79 28.00 -3.12
C ALA A 101 -6.41 28.87 -4.23
N ALA A 102 -7.43 28.35 -4.93
CA ALA A 102 -8.14 29.10 -5.96
C ALA A 102 -8.85 30.34 -5.39
N ASN A 103 -9.53 30.20 -4.24
CA ASN A 103 -10.18 31.32 -3.58
C ASN A 103 -9.15 32.37 -3.12
N ALA A 104 -8.02 31.94 -2.56
CA ALA A 104 -6.94 32.83 -2.16
C ALA A 104 -6.34 33.58 -3.36
N GLU A 105 -6.19 32.91 -4.50
CA GLU A 105 -5.68 33.53 -5.73
C GLU A 105 -6.67 34.55 -6.31
N ILE A 106 -7.98 34.24 -6.30
CA ILE A 106 -9.01 35.19 -6.71
C ILE A 106 -8.99 36.44 -5.84
N GLU A 107 -8.83 36.29 -4.52
CA GLU A 107 -8.80 37.43 -3.60
C GLU A 107 -7.55 38.30 -3.81
N LYS A 108 -6.39 37.68 -4.06
CA LYS A 108 -5.18 38.40 -4.47
C LYS A 108 -5.38 39.14 -5.79
N ALA A 109 -5.97 38.49 -6.79
CA ALA A 109 -6.26 39.09 -8.08
C ALA A 109 -7.22 40.29 -7.96
N ARG A 110 -8.26 40.18 -7.12
CA ARG A 110 -9.17 41.30 -6.81
C ARG A 110 -8.45 42.46 -6.16
N THR A 111 -7.57 42.18 -5.20
CA THR A 111 -6.79 43.21 -4.52
C THR A 111 -5.85 43.92 -5.50
N ALA A 112 -5.16 43.17 -6.35
CA ALA A 112 -4.30 43.71 -7.40
C ALA A 112 -5.10 44.56 -8.40
N PHE A 113 -6.27 44.07 -8.84
CA PHE A 113 -7.15 44.80 -9.76
C PHE A 113 -7.63 46.13 -9.18
N GLU A 114 -8.04 46.17 -7.90
CA GLU A 114 -8.44 47.42 -7.24
C GLU A 114 -7.28 48.41 -7.13
N GLN A 115 -6.07 47.94 -6.82
CA GLN A 115 -4.87 48.78 -6.82
C GLN A 115 -4.58 49.34 -8.21
N GLU A 116 -4.65 48.52 -9.25
CA GLU A 116 -4.39 48.93 -10.63
C GLU A 116 -5.45 49.90 -11.16
N LYS A 117 -6.73 49.68 -10.83
CA LYS A 117 -7.81 50.63 -11.12
C LYS A 117 -7.55 51.98 -10.47
N ASN A 118 -7.16 52.00 -9.19
CA ASN A 118 -6.86 53.25 -8.48
C ASN A 118 -5.64 53.97 -9.10
N ALA A 119 -4.61 53.23 -9.50
CA ALA A 119 -3.46 53.78 -10.21
C ALA A 119 -3.85 54.36 -11.59
N ALA A 120 -4.70 53.67 -12.35
CA ALA A 120 -5.21 54.15 -13.63
C ALA A 120 -6.03 55.45 -13.47
N VAL A 121 -6.93 55.50 -12.48
CA VAL A 121 -7.70 56.72 -12.18
C VAL A 121 -6.79 57.87 -11.77
N ALA A 122 -5.75 57.61 -10.98
CA ALA A 122 -4.76 58.62 -10.62
C ALA A 122 -3.99 59.15 -11.85
N SER A 123 -3.63 58.25 -12.78
CA SER A 123 -2.98 58.63 -14.05
C SER A 123 -3.89 59.52 -14.92
N ILE A 124 -5.16 59.14 -15.07
CA ILE A 124 -6.15 59.94 -15.82
C ILE A 124 -6.32 61.34 -15.21
N ARG A 125 -6.40 61.44 -13.87
CA ARG A 125 -6.48 62.74 -13.19
C ARG A 125 -5.26 63.60 -13.43
N LYS A 126 -4.06 63.00 -13.46
CA LYS A 126 -2.81 63.69 -13.76
C LYS A 126 -2.80 64.22 -15.19
N GLU A 127 -3.18 63.40 -16.17
CA GLU A 127 -3.30 63.83 -17.57
C GLU A 127 -4.33 64.95 -17.75
N ALA A 128 -5.49 64.84 -17.09
CA ALA A 128 -6.51 65.88 -17.13
C ALA A 128 -6.02 67.21 -16.53
N ALA A 129 -5.22 67.16 -15.46
CA ALA A 129 -4.62 68.36 -14.86
C ALA A 129 -3.62 69.04 -15.82
N VAL A 130 -2.78 68.25 -16.51
CA VAL A 130 -1.84 68.76 -17.52
C VAL A 130 -2.59 69.40 -18.69
N LEU A 131 -3.60 68.72 -19.24
CA LEU A 131 -4.46 69.27 -20.30
C LEU A 131 -5.18 70.56 -19.89
N SER A 132 -5.65 70.63 -18.64
CA SER A 132 -6.32 71.82 -18.11
C SER A 132 -5.35 73.00 -17.97
N LEU A 133 -4.10 72.74 -17.54
CA LEU A 133 -3.06 73.75 -17.45
C LEU A 133 -2.66 74.26 -18.84
N ASP A 134 -2.47 73.36 -19.81
CA ASP A 134 -2.20 73.70 -21.22
C ASP A 134 -3.32 74.57 -21.83
N LEU A 135 -4.58 74.25 -21.53
CA LEU A 135 -5.72 75.03 -21.98
C LEU A 135 -5.76 76.41 -21.30
N ALA A 136 -5.54 76.47 -19.99
CA ALA A 136 -5.47 77.72 -19.25
C ALA A 136 -4.33 78.61 -19.78
N GLU A 137 -3.16 78.05 -20.08
CA GLU A 137 -2.05 78.78 -20.68
C GLU A 137 -2.41 79.33 -22.07
N LYS A 138 -3.07 78.53 -22.92
CA LYS A 138 -3.53 78.98 -24.25
C LYS A 138 -4.58 80.09 -24.16
N VAL A 139 -5.54 79.98 -23.24
CA VAL A 139 -6.57 81.00 -23.01
C VAL A 139 -5.96 82.27 -22.43
N LEU A 140 -5.03 82.15 -21.48
CA LEU A 140 -4.32 83.30 -20.91
C LEU A 140 -3.48 84.02 -21.97
N LYS A 141 -2.76 83.29 -22.81
CA LYS A 141 -2.02 83.85 -23.96
C LYS A 141 -2.94 84.53 -24.97
N SER A 142 -4.17 84.06 -25.17
CA SER A 142 -5.12 84.70 -26.08
C SER A 142 -5.74 85.97 -25.49
N GLN A 143 -6.06 85.98 -24.18
CA GLN A 143 -6.56 87.15 -23.45
C GLN A 143 -5.51 88.25 -23.29
N LEU A 144 -4.23 87.89 -23.10
CA LEU A 144 -3.12 88.83 -22.98
C LEU A 144 -2.52 89.28 -24.32
N LYS A 145 -3.20 89.07 -25.45
CA LYS A 145 -2.74 89.58 -26.75
C LYS A 145 -2.83 91.10 -26.87
N ASP A 146 -3.78 91.72 -26.17
CA ASP A 146 -3.98 93.17 -26.20
C ASP A 146 -3.15 93.88 -25.12
N LYS A 147 -2.58 95.02 -25.49
CA LYS A 147 -1.65 95.81 -24.64
C LYS A 147 -2.33 96.35 -23.37
N ASP A 148 -3.60 96.75 -23.48
CA ASP A 148 -4.41 97.25 -22.36
C ASP A 148 -4.68 96.17 -21.30
N ALA A 149 -4.83 94.91 -21.72
CA ALA A 149 -5.04 93.79 -20.80
C ALA A 149 -3.76 93.46 -20.00
N GLN A 150 -2.59 93.60 -20.65
CA GLN A 150 -1.28 93.43 -19.99
C GLN A 150 -1.01 94.53 -18.96
N GLU A 151 -1.30 95.80 -19.30
CA GLU A 151 -1.12 96.92 -18.36
C GLU A 151 -2.05 96.80 -17.13
N LYS A 152 -3.30 96.35 -17.32
CA LYS A 152 -4.22 96.05 -16.20
C LYS A 152 -3.69 94.98 -15.27
N LEU A 153 -3.19 93.86 -15.80
CA LEU A 153 -2.64 92.77 -14.99
C LEU A 153 -1.44 93.24 -14.14
N VAL A 154 -0.53 94.01 -14.74
CA VAL A 154 0.63 94.58 -14.03
C VAL A 154 0.18 95.54 -12.93
N SER A 155 -0.84 96.37 -13.19
CA SER A 155 -1.39 97.28 -12.19
C SER A 155 -2.08 96.58 -11.01
N GLU A 156 -2.74 95.44 -11.25
CA GLU A 156 -3.36 94.61 -10.20
C GLU A 156 -2.30 93.89 -9.37
N TRP A 157 -1.28 93.29 -10.00
CA TRP A 157 -0.15 92.67 -9.29
C TRP A 157 0.62 93.68 -8.43
N MET A 158 0.84 94.88 -8.94
CA MET A 158 1.47 95.97 -8.17
C MET A 158 0.62 96.36 -6.96
N LYS A 159 -0.72 96.24 -7.02
CA LYS A 159 -1.61 96.45 -5.86
C LYS A 159 -1.60 95.30 -4.87
N GLU A 160 -1.49 94.06 -5.34
CA GLU A 160 -1.48 92.86 -4.48
C GLU A 160 -0.15 92.68 -3.73
N VAL A 161 0.97 93.07 -4.35
CA VAL A 161 2.33 93.02 -3.75
C VAL A 161 2.66 94.27 -2.91
N SER A 162 1.89 95.35 -3.06
CA SER A 162 2.04 96.56 -2.23
C SER A 162 1.12 96.60 -0.99
N LEU A 163 0.49 95.46 -0.65
CA LEU A 163 -0.13 95.15 0.63
C LEU A 163 0.73 94.15 1.41
#